data_AF-H8YYX9-F1
#
_entry.id   AF-H8YYX9-F1
#
_cell.length_a   1.000
_cell.length_b   1.000
_cell.length_c   1.000
_cell.angle_alpha   90.00
_cell.angle_beta   90.00
_cell.angle_gamma   90.00
#
_symmetry.space_group_name_H-M   'P 1'
#
loop_
_entity.id
_entity.type
_entity.pdbx_description
1 polymer ?
#
loop_
_entity_poly.entity_id
_entity_poly.type
_entity_poly.pdbx_seq_one_letter_code
_entity_poly.pdbx_strand_id
1 'polypeptide(L)' 'PIATGVIEGACRHLVKDRMDLTGARWGLARAEAILKLRSLKISGDLPAYLAFHFDAEHRRHYPGPPIPLDLPVAA' A
#
# COMPACT_ATOMS: atom_id res chain seq x y z
N PRO A 1 20.50 -23.19 13.28
CA PRO A 1 19.34 -22.73 12.49
C PRO A 1 19.75 -22.19 11.11
N ILE A 2 19.37 -22.87 10.04
CA ILE A 2 19.81 -22.58 8.65
C ILE A 2 18.97 -21.45 7.98
N ALA A 3 17.86 -21.02 8.61
CA ALA A 3 16.93 -20.05 8.03
C ALA A 3 17.05 -18.60 8.56
N THR A 4 17.78 -18.36 9.65
CA THR A 4 17.81 -17.05 10.31
C THR A 4 18.39 -15.96 9.40
N GLY A 5 19.43 -16.28 8.63
CA GLY A 5 20.06 -15.32 7.70
C GLY A 5 19.13 -14.86 6.57
N VAL A 6 18.23 -15.72 6.08
CA VAL A 6 17.25 -15.36 5.04
C VAL A 6 16.19 -14.42 5.63
N ILE A 7 15.73 -14.71 6.85
CA ILE A 7 14.76 -13.88 7.57
C ILE A 7 15.37 -12.51 7.89
N GLU A 8 16.61 -12.48 8.40
CA GLU A 8 17.36 -11.25 8.66
C GLU A 8 17.62 -10.44 7.38
N GLY A 9 17.95 -11.12 6.27
CA GLY A 9 18.13 -10.50 4.96
C GLY A 9 16.85 -9.83 4.44
N ALA A 10 15.71 -10.52 4.57
CA ALA A 10 14.40 -9.98 4.20
C ALA A 10 14.02 -8.77 5.07
N CYS A 11 14.19 -8.86 6.40
CA CYS A 11 13.93 -7.75 7.32
C CYS A 11 14.84 -6.55 7.02
N ARG A 12 16.12 -6.77 6.74
CA ARG A 12 17.05 -5.73 6.33
C ARG A 12 16.57 -5.06 5.05
N HIS A 13 16.20 -5.82 4.02
CA HIS A 13 15.73 -5.27 2.75
C HIS A 13 14.43 -4.46 2.90
N LEU A 14 13.47 -4.96 3.69
CA LEU A 14 12.18 -4.31 3.92
C LEU A 14 12.30 -3.01 4.72
N VAL A 15 13.16 -2.98 5.74
CA VAL A 15 13.24 -1.88 6.70
C VAL A 15 14.31 -0.86 6.31
N LYS A 16 15.54 -1.32 6.01
CA LYS A 16 16.73 -0.48 5.92
C LYS A 16 16.61 0.63 4.87
N ASP A 17 16.15 0.33 3.66
CA ASP A 17 16.24 1.29 2.55
C ASP A 17 15.36 2.55 2.71
N ARG A 18 14.39 2.56 3.65
CA ARG A 18 13.56 3.75 3.90
C ARG A 18 13.41 4.14 5.35
N MET A 19 13.45 3.19 6.28
CA MET A 19 13.33 3.50 7.70
C MET A 19 14.65 3.98 8.30
N ASP A 20 15.79 3.68 7.65
CA ASP A 20 17.13 4.12 8.06
C ASP A 20 17.57 5.43 7.36
N LEU A 21 16.63 6.12 6.69
CA LEU A 21 16.90 7.41 6.08
C LEU A 21 16.95 8.50 7.16
N THR A 22 18.13 9.09 7.35
CA THR A 22 18.35 10.17 8.31
C THR A 22 17.40 11.34 8.05
N GLY A 23 16.82 11.89 9.12
CA GLY A 23 15.85 13.00 9.04
C GLY A 23 14.41 12.58 8.68
N ALA A 24 14.13 11.31 8.38
CA ALA A 24 12.77 10.84 8.19
C ALA A 24 12.00 10.77 9.53
N ARG A 25 10.85 11.45 9.60
CA ARG A 25 9.94 11.41 10.75
C ARG A 25 8.84 10.39 10.53
N TRP A 26 8.98 9.22 11.14
CA TRP A 26 8.02 8.13 11.07
C TRP A 26 7.13 8.09 12.31
N GLY A 27 5.81 8.20 12.14
CA GLY A 27 4.85 7.76 13.16
C GLY A 27 4.52 6.29 12.95
N LEU A 28 4.25 5.53 14.03
CA LEU A 28 4.02 4.08 13.99
C LEU A 28 3.04 3.65 12.89
N ALA A 29 1.87 4.29 12.82
CA ALA A 29 0.85 3.99 11.83
C ALA A 29 1.35 4.19 10.38
N ARG A 30 2.10 5.27 10.13
CA ARG A 30 2.66 5.55 8.80
C ARG A 30 3.81 4.61 8.46
N ALA A 31 4.65 4.27 9.43
CA ALA A 31 5.73 3.30 9.26
C ALA A 31 5.18 1.93 8.88
N GLU A 32 4.18 1.45 9.62
CA GLU A 32 3.54 0.15 9.38
C GLU A 32 2.87 0.09 8.01
N ALA A 33 2.12 1.13 7.61
CA ALA A 33 1.50 1.19 6.30
C ALA A 33 2.52 1.08 5.16
N ILE A 34 3.67 1.75 5.29
CA ILE A 34 4.74 1.70 4.30
C ILE A 34 5.42 0.32 4.28
N LEU A 35 5.62 -0.32 5.43
CA LEU A 35 6.17 -1.69 5.48
C LEU A 35 5.24 -2.69 4.77
N LYS A 36 3.93 -2.61 5.01
CA LYS A 36 2.93 -3.47 4.34
C LYS A 36 2.91 -3.23 2.83
N LEU A 37 2.96 -1.98 2.39
CA LEU A 37 3.00 -1.67 0.96
C LEU A 37 4.27 -2.23 0.29
N ARG A 38 5.41 -2.16 0.98
CA ARG A 38 6.67 -2.71 0.48
C ARG A 38 6.68 -4.23 0.45
N SER A 39 6.11 -4.90 1.45
CA SER A 39 6.00 -6.37 1.43
C SER A 39 5.18 -6.83 0.23
N LEU A 40 4.05 -6.18 -0.06
CA LEU A 40 3.24 -6.45 -1.25
C LEU A 40 4.03 -6.24 -2.55
N LYS A 41 4.86 -5.18 -2.61
CA LYS A 41 5.70 -4.92 -3.79
C LYS A 41 6.75 -6.00 -4.01
N ILE A 42 7.43 -6.45 -2.95
CA ILE A 42 8.49 -7.47 -3.02
C ILE A 42 7.90 -8.85 -3.34
N SER A 43 6.73 -9.17 -2.81
CA SER A 43 6.02 -10.41 -3.13
C SER A 43 5.39 -10.41 -4.53
N GLY A 44 5.27 -9.24 -5.19
CA GLY A 44 4.62 -9.11 -6.50
C GLY A 44 3.10 -8.94 -6.46
N ASP A 45 2.51 -8.91 -5.27
CA ASP A 45 1.05 -8.88 -5.05
C ASP A 45 0.44 -7.47 -5.08
N LEU A 46 1.28 -6.44 -5.24
CA LEU A 46 0.83 -5.05 -5.24
C LEU A 46 -0.32 -4.76 -6.22
N PRO A 47 -0.33 -5.25 -7.48
CA PRO A 47 -1.43 -4.99 -8.41
C PRO A 47 -2.77 -5.57 -7.92
N ALA A 48 -2.75 -6.80 -7.40
CA ALA A 48 -3.95 -7.47 -6.88
C ALA A 48 -4.50 -6.73 -5.65
N TYR A 49 -3.62 -6.31 -4.75
CA TYR A 49 -4.00 -5.51 -3.60
C TYR A 49 -4.61 -4.16 -4.00
N LEU A 50 -4.02 -3.45 -4.97
CA LEU A 50 -4.54 -2.15 -5.40
C LEU A 50 -5.94 -2.27 -6.02
N ALA A 51 -6.17 -3.29 -6.85
CA ALA A 51 -7.50 -3.55 -7.41
C ALA A 51 -8.55 -3.77 -6.31
N PHE A 52 -8.24 -4.61 -5.32
CA PHE A 52 -9.08 -4.81 -4.14
C PHE A 52 -9.30 -3.52 -3.34
N HIS A 53 -8.23 -2.74 -3.11
CA HIS A 53 -8.29 -1.52 -2.33
C HIS A 53 -9.19 -0.47 -2.98
N PHE A 54 -9.06 -0.24 -4.29
CA PHE A 54 -9.91 0.72 -4.99
C PHE A 54 -11.38 0.33 -5.00
N ASP A 55 -11.68 -0.95 -5.19
CA ASP A 55 -13.04 -1.48 -5.13
C ASP A 55 -13.65 -1.33 -3.72
N ALA A 56 -12.86 -1.60 -2.67
CA ALA A 56 -13.28 -1.37 -1.30
C ALA A 56 -13.51 0.12 -0.98
N GLU A 57 -12.62 1.01 -1.42
CA GLU A 57 -12.76 2.45 -1.22
C GLU A 57 -13.94 3.02 -2.02
N HIS A 58 -14.20 2.49 -3.22
CA HIS A 58 -15.37 2.86 -4.01
C HIS A 58 -16.66 2.52 -3.26
N ARG A 59 -16.80 1.28 -2.75
CA ARG A 59 -17.95 0.89 -1.93
C ARG A 59 -18.11 1.73 -0.68
N ARG A 60 -17.01 2.13 -0.04
CA ARG A 60 -17.02 2.91 1.19
C ARG A 60 -17.47 4.36 0.97
N HIS A 61 -17.00 4.99 -0.10
CA HIS A 61 -17.29 6.40 -0.39
C HIS A 61 -18.55 6.60 -1.24
N TYR A 62 -18.94 5.62 -2.04
CA TYR A 62 -20.06 5.70 -2.96
C TYR A 62 -21.02 4.50 -2.78
N PRO A 63 -21.76 4.44 -1.66
CA PRO A 63 -22.73 3.37 -1.41
C PRO A 63 -24.02 3.50 -2.23
N GLY A 64 -24.25 4.66 -2.86
CA GLY A 64 -25.41 4.94 -3.69
C GLY A 64 -25.23 4.51 -5.15
N PRO A 65 -26.30 4.55 -5.97
CA PRO A 65 -26.19 4.32 -7.40
C PRO A 65 -25.18 5.31 -8.02
N PRO A 66 -24.44 4.89 -9.06
CA PRO A 66 -23.49 5.78 -9.75
C PRO A 66 -24.18 7.08 -10.13
N ILE A 67 -23.53 8.21 -9.89
CA ILE A 67 -24.03 9.50 -10.39
C ILE A 67 -24.11 9.36 -11.92
N PRO A 68 -25.28 9.58 -12.54
CA PRO A 68 -25.39 9.57 -14.00
C PRO A 68 -24.43 10.62 -14.58
N LEU A 69 -23.48 10.18 -15.41
CA LEU A 69 -22.45 11.04 -16.03
C LEU A 69 -22.93 11.71 -17.33
N ASP A 70 -24.20 11.53 -17.69
CA ASP A 70 -24.93 12.22 -18.76
C ASP A 70 -25.29 13.66 -18.39
N LEU A 71 -24.34 14.39 -17.80
CA LEU A 71 -24.44 15.83 -17.64
C LEU A 71 -24.37 16.46 -19.05
N PRO A 72 -25.39 17.20 -19.49
CA PRO A 72 -25.31 17.90 -20.77
C PRO A 72 -24.14 18.88 -20.68
N VAL A 73 -23.14 18.70 -21.56
CA VAL A 73 -22.16 19.76 -21.80
C VAL A 73 -22.97 20.96 -22.29
N ALA A 74 -23.04 22.01 -21.48
CA ALA A 74 -23.74 23.23 -21.85
C ALA A 74 -23.13 23.75 -23.16
N ALA A 75 -23.96 23.80 -24.21
CA ALA A 75 -23.66 24.39 -25.50
C ALA A 75 -23.76 25.92 -25.43
#